data_AF-A0A7L0FY19-F1
#
_entry.id   AF-A0A7L0FY19-F1
#
_cell.length_a   1.000
_cell.length_b   1.000
_cell.length_c   1.000
_cell.angle_alpha   90.00
_cell.angle_beta   90.00
_cell.angle_gamma   90.00
#
_symmetry.space_group_name_H-M   'P 1'
#
loop_
_entity.id
_entity.type
_entity.pdbx_description
1 polymer ?
#
loop_
_entity_poly.entity_id
_entity_poly.type
_entity_poly.pdbx_seq_one_letter_code
_entity_poly.pdbx_strand_id
1 'polypeptide(L)'
;RAGGGKMAVQGVHLEADAFLVCLNHALSTEKEEVMGLCIGEVLGPGGAAGRDGRRAGDAAGGGAARGVDTSRIVHIHSVIILRRSDKRKDRVEISPEQLSAASTEAEISFSRDSSKLARRPMRVVGWYHSHPHITVWPSHVDVRTQAMYQMMDQGFVGLIFSCFIEDKNTKTGRILYTCFQSVQAQKSSELLQVCRIPFFPLCCFKVNCFWYYFRYERIEIPIHVVPHETIGKVCLESAVELPKILCQEEQDAYRRIHSLTHLDSVTKIHNGSVFTKNLCSQMSAISGPLLQWLEDRLEQNKQRVQELQQEKEQLLEELAALE
;
A
#
# COMPACT_ATOMS: atom_id res chain seq x y z
N ARG A 1 24.77 -29.13 -4.84
CA ARG A 1 24.21 -28.25 -3.78
C ARG A 1 23.03 -27.52 -4.39
N ALA A 2 21.81 -27.93 -4.06
CA ALA A 2 20.60 -27.26 -4.52
C ALA A 2 20.65 -25.79 -4.06
N GLY A 3 20.68 -24.86 -5.02
CA GLY A 3 20.52 -23.46 -4.71
C GLY A 3 19.13 -23.28 -4.12
N GLY A 4 19.06 -22.85 -2.86
CA GLY A 4 17.80 -22.44 -2.25
C GLY A 4 17.22 -21.29 -3.06
N GLY A 5 16.36 -21.61 -4.02
CA GLY A 5 15.60 -20.61 -4.76
C GLY A 5 14.80 -19.81 -3.76
N LYS A 6 15.06 -18.51 -3.68
CA LYS A 6 14.23 -17.58 -2.93
C LYS A 6 12.80 -17.74 -3.47
N MET A 7 11.91 -18.33 -2.68
CA MET A 7 10.53 -18.52 -3.09
C MET A 7 9.84 -17.16 -3.16
N ALA A 8 9.45 -16.76 -4.37
CA ALA A 8 8.59 -15.61 -4.62
C ALA A 8 7.22 -15.82 -3.97
N VAL A 9 6.52 -14.72 -3.70
CA VAL A 9 5.14 -14.75 -3.21
C VAL A 9 4.25 -15.35 -4.30
N GLN A 10 3.37 -16.31 -3.96
CA GLN A 10 2.47 -16.92 -4.95
C GLN A 10 1.12 -16.20 -5.08
N GLY A 11 0.74 -15.39 -4.09
CA GLY A 11 -0.51 -14.62 -4.14
C GLY A 11 -0.61 -13.54 -3.08
N VAL A 12 -1.45 -12.54 -3.35
CA VAL A 12 -1.79 -11.46 -2.44
C VAL A 12 -3.29 -11.42 -2.22
N HIS A 13 -3.70 -11.43 -0.96
CA HIS A 13 -5.07 -11.21 -0.51
C HIS A 13 -5.17 -9.80 0.05
N LEU A 14 -5.90 -8.92 -0.64
CA LEU A 14 -6.11 -7.54 -0.23
C LEU A 14 -7.54 -7.41 0.31
N GLU A 15 -7.70 -7.04 1.58
CA GLU A 15 -9.03 -6.79 2.15
C GLU A 15 -9.72 -5.63 1.41
N ALA A 16 -11.03 -5.77 1.16
CA ALA A 16 -11.84 -4.78 0.46
C ALA A 16 -11.76 -3.38 1.11
N ASP A 17 -11.63 -3.32 2.44
CA ASP A 17 -11.47 -2.08 3.19
C ASP A 17 -10.15 -1.37 2.85
N ALA A 18 -9.04 -2.12 2.81
CA ALA A 18 -7.74 -1.59 2.42
C ALA A 18 -7.74 -1.16 0.95
N PHE A 19 -8.39 -1.94 0.08
CA PHE A 19 -8.59 -1.59 -1.32
C PHE A 19 -9.35 -0.26 -1.47
N LEU A 20 -10.43 -0.05 -0.70
CA LEU A 20 -11.20 1.19 -0.69
C LEU A 20 -10.33 2.40 -0.32
N VAL A 21 -9.49 2.28 0.72
CA VAL A 21 -8.58 3.36 1.13
C VAL A 21 -7.55 3.67 0.06
N CYS A 22 -6.91 2.64 -0.51
CA CYS A 22 -5.96 2.82 -1.62
C CYS A 22 -6.60 3.50 -2.82
N LEU A 23 -7.81 3.08 -3.19
CA LEU A 23 -8.51 3.61 -4.35
C LEU A 23 -8.94 5.07 -4.14
N ASN A 24 -9.50 5.40 -2.97
CA ASN A 24 -9.85 6.77 -2.63
C ASN A 24 -8.63 7.68 -2.63
N HIS A 25 -7.48 7.18 -2.14
CA HIS A 25 -6.24 7.93 -2.20
C HIS A 25 -5.75 8.10 -3.65
N ALA A 26 -5.79 7.05 -4.48
CA ALA A 26 -5.38 7.11 -5.89
C ALA A 26 -6.25 8.05 -6.73
N LEU A 27 -7.53 8.20 -6.36
CA LEU A 27 -8.47 9.12 -7.01
C LEU A 27 -8.43 10.54 -6.44
N SER A 28 -7.59 10.82 -5.44
CA SER A 28 -7.52 12.17 -4.84
C SER A 28 -6.88 13.22 -5.75
N THR A 29 -6.05 12.81 -6.71
CA THR A 29 -5.37 13.70 -7.65
C THR A 29 -5.05 13.01 -8.97
N GLU A 30 -5.24 13.73 -10.07
CA GLU A 30 -4.83 13.31 -11.42
C GLU A 30 -3.48 13.91 -11.84
N LYS A 31 -2.94 14.84 -11.04
CA LYS A 31 -1.77 15.67 -11.39
C LYS A 31 -0.45 15.06 -10.95
N GLU A 32 -0.47 14.26 -9.89
CA GLU A 32 0.72 13.65 -9.31
C GLU A 32 0.42 12.22 -8.88
N GLU A 33 1.47 11.39 -8.85
CA GLU A 33 1.38 10.04 -8.31
C GLU A 33 1.30 10.11 -6.79
N VAL A 34 0.36 9.37 -6.21
CA VAL A 34 0.27 9.21 -4.76
C VAL A 34 0.90 7.89 -4.32
N MET A 35 1.24 7.77 -3.04
CA MET A 35 1.93 6.58 -2.53
C MET A 35 1.56 6.25 -1.08
N GLY A 36 1.68 4.98 -0.71
CA GLY A 36 1.51 4.53 0.66
C GLY A 36 2.10 3.16 0.92
N LEU A 37 1.98 2.71 2.17
CA LEU A 37 2.46 1.42 2.65
C LEU A 37 1.30 0.49 2.97
N CYS A 38 1.54 -0.81 2.81
CA CYS A 38 0.59 -1.85 3.12
C CYS A 38 0.99 -2.57 4.40
N ILE A 39 0.05 -2.67 5.34
CA ILE A 39 0.23 -3.42 6.58
C ILE A 39 -0.53 -4.74 6.48
N GLY A 40 0.14 -5.80 6.89
CA GLY A 40 -0.50 -7.09 7.01
C GLY A 40 0.46 -8.17 7.46
N GLU A 41 0.22 -9.37 6.97
CA GLU A 41 1.00 -10.54 7.33
C GLU A 41 1.43 -11.35 6.11
N VAL A 42 2.49 -12.13 6.29
CA VAL A 42 2.95 -13.08 5.27
C VAL A 42 2.77 -14.47 5.83
N LEU A 43 1.74 -15.17 5.35
CA LEU A 43 1.50 -16.56 5.68
C LEU A 43 2.47 -17.41 4.86
N GLY A 44 3.23 -18.27 5.51
CA GLY A 44 4.10 -19.23 4.85
C GLY A 44 4.25 -20.50 5.68
N PRO A 45 4.82 -21.57 5.10
CA PRO A 45 4.88 -22.89 5.73
C PRO A 45 5.72 -22.98 7.03
N GLY A 46 6.34 -21.88 7.48
CA GLY A 46 7.15 -21.81 8.72
C GLY A 46 6.63 -20.86 9.81
N GLY A 47 5.52 -20.15 9.60
CA GLY A 47 5.02 -19.12 10.53
C GLY A 47 4.26 -19.65 11.76
N ALA A 48 3.89 -20.93 11.76
CA ALA A 48 3.14 -21.56 12.86
C ALA A 48 4.04 -22.30 13.89
N ALA A 49 5.37 -22.31 13.70
CA ALA A 49 6.31 -22.98 14.61
C ALA A 49 6.97 -21.96 15.56
N GLY A 50 6.18 -21.35 16.43
CA GLY A 50 6.67 -20.27 17.29
C GLY A 50 5.81 -19.97 18.51
N ARG A 51 5.28 -21.00 19.18
CA ARG A 51 4.94 -21.08 20.62
C ARG A 51 3.85 -22.14 20.83
N ASP A 52 4.27 -23.36 21.11
CA ASP A 52 3.63 -24.10 22.20
C ASP A 52 4.67 -24.95 22.92
N GLY A 53 5.24 -24.36 23.97
CA GLY A 53 6.06 -25.08 24.93
C GLY A 53 5.16 -25.73 25.96
N ARG A 54 4.37 -26.74 25.55
CA ARG A 54 3.76 -27.70 26.49
C ARG A 54 3.86 -29.11 25.93
N ARG A 55 4.70 -29.89 26.61
CA ARG A 55 4.78 -31.35 26.58
C ARG A 55 3.39 -31.98 26.52
N ALA A 56 3.17 -32.84 25.54
CA ALA A 56 2.32 -34.03 25.69
C ALA A 56 2.90 -35.13 24.79
N GLY A 57 3.29 -36.25 25.40
CA GLY A 57 3.80 -37.42 24.71
C GLY A 57 2.69 -38.24 24.03
N ASP A 58 3.15 -39.07 23.10
CA ASP A 58 2.61 -40.35 22.66
C ASP A 58 1.12 -40.46 22.30
N ALA A 59 0.84 -40.57 21.00
CA ALA A 59 0.07 -41.70 20.45
C ALA A 59 0.14 -41.71 18.91
N ALA A 60 0.48 -42.89 18.37
CA ALA A 60 0.43 -43.21 16.96
C ALA A 60 -1.03 -43.31 16.45
N GLY A 61 -1.27 -42.91 15.21
CA GLY A 61 -2.53 -43.14 14.51
C GLY A 61 -2.53 -42.49 13.12
N GLY A 62 -2.65 -43.32 12.08
CA GLY A 62 -2.59 -42.90 10.68
C GLY A 62 -3.70 -41.92 10.28
N GLY A 63 -3.38 -41.05 9.33
CA GLY A 63 -4.31 -40.10 8.75
C GLY A 63 -3.72 -39.48 7.49
N ALA A 64 -4.54 -39.40 6.44
CA ALA A 64 -4.23 -38.95 5.08
C ALA A 64 -3.23 -37.79 4.98
N ALA A 65 -2.34 -37.88 3.99
CA ALA A 65 -1.45 -36.81 3.57
C ALA A 65 -2.28 -35.58 3.13
N ARG A 66 -2.61 -34.70 4.09
CA ARG A 66 -2.98 -33.32 3.81
C ARG A 66 -1.72 -32.66 3.25
N GLY A 67 -1.72 -32.40 1.94
CA GLY A 67 -0.69 -31.59 1.31
C GLY A 67 -0.56 -30.28 2.08
N VAL A 68 0.57 -30.09 2.75
CA VAL A 68 0.90 -28.82 3.40
C VAL A 68 1.10 -27.82 2.27
N ASP A 69 0.15 -26.90 2.13
CA ASP A 69 0.23 -25.84 1.14
C ASP A 69 1.47 -25.00 1.43
N THR A 70 2.52 -25.16 0.63
CA THR A 70 3.80 -24.45 0.78
C THR A 70 3.74 -23.01 0.28
N SER A 71 2.53 -22.52 -0.02
CA SER A 71 2.30 -21.21 -0.59
C SER A 71 2.55 -20.08 0.41
N ARG A 72 3.48 -19.19 0.08
CA ARG A 72 3.69 -17.88 0.67
C ARG A 72 2.65 -16.89 0.12
N ILE A 73 1.63 -16.61 0.92
CA ILE A 73 0.54 -15.69 0.61
C ILE A 73 0.67 -14.45 1.49
N VAL A 74 0.57 -13.26 0.90
CA VAL A 74 0.56 -11.99 1.64
C VAL A 74 -0.90 -11.59 1.87
N HIS A 75 -1.27 -11.37 3.12
CA HIS A 75 -2.57 -10.81 3.48
C HIS A 75 -2.38 -9.34 3.87
N ILE A 76 -3.06 -8.43 3.19
CA ILE A 76 -3.04 -6.99 3.47
C ILE A 76 -4.37 -6.62 4.12
N HIS A 77 -4.29 -6.14 5.37
CA HIS A 77 -5.45 -5.80 6.17
C HIS A 77 -5.72 -4.28 6.18
N SER A 78 -4.67 -3.47 6.17
CA SER A 78 -4.79 -2.01 6.19
C SER A 78 -3.65 -1.34 5.45
N VAL A 79 -3.77 -0.03 5.25
CA VAL A 79 -2.76 0.78 4.55
C VAL A 79 -2.46 2.08 5.29
N ILE A 80 -1.24 2.56 5.15
CA ILE A 80 -0.81 3.88 5.62
C ILE A 80 -0.64 4.79 4.40
N ILE A 81 -1.36 5.90 4.40
CA ILE A 81 -1.19 6.97 3.42
C ILE A 81 0.10 7.73 3.75
N LEU A 82 1.02 7.83 2.79
CA LEU A 82 2.26 8.55 2.98
C LEU A 82 2.22 9.91 2.27
N ARG A 83 2.85 10.90 2.90
CA ARG A 83 3.17 12.17 2.26
C ARG A 83 4.37 11.99 1.32
N ARG A 84 4.26 12.46 0.08
CA ARG A 84 5.37 12.48 -0.87
C ARG A 84 6.22 13.72 -0.63
N SER A 85 7.51 13.52 -0.31
CA SER A 85 8.46 14.63 -0.14
C SER A 85 9.06 15.10 -1.47
N ASP A 86 9.16 14.22 -2.47
CA ASP A 86 9.64 14.54 -3.82
C ASP A 86 8.51 14.42 -4.85
N LYS A 87 8.16 15.52 -5.54
CA LYS A 87 7.06 15.58 -6.52
C LYS A 87 7.53 15.36 -7.97
N ARG A 88 8.76 14.92 -8.20
CA ARG A 88 9.25 14.61 -9.55
C ARG A 88 8.54 13.39 -10.14
N LYS A 89 8.27 13.42 -11.45
CA LYS A 89 7.67 12.32 -12.20
C LYS A 89 8.54 11.05 -12.09
N ASP A 90 7.91 9.88 -11.98
CA ASP A 90 8.57 8.57 -11.96
C ASP A 90 9.56 8.36 -10.78
N ARG A 91 9.53 9.20 -9.74
CA ARG A 91 10.38 9.09 -8.54
C ARG A 91 9.55 8.86 -7.29
N VAL A 92 9.21 7.59 -7.05
CA VAL A 92 8.51 7.13 -5.84
C VAL A 92 9.51 6.38 -4.94
N GLU A 93 10.06 7.08 -3.95
CA GLU A 93 10.96 6.50 -2.93
C GLU A 93 10.36 6.78 -1.55
N ILE A 94 10.28 5.74 -0.71
CA ILE A 94 9.83 5.85 0.68
C ILE A 94 11.07 6.08 1.53
N SER A 95 11.07 7.12 2.34
CA SER A 95 12.23 7.40 3.19
C SER A 95 12.37 6.34 4.29
N PRO A 96 13.60 6.04 4.75
CA PRO A 96 13.81 5.11 5.87
C PRO A 96 13.05 5.52 7.14
N GLU A 97 12.88 6.82 7.37
CA GLU A 97 12.10 7.36 8.49
C GLU A 97 10.61 7.03 8.35
N GLN A 98 10.06 7.11 7.14
CA GLN A 98 8.67 6.74 6.86
C GLN A 98 8.46 5.23 7.02
N LEU A 99 9.41 4.39 6.57
CA LEU A 99 9.36 2.95 6.80
C LEU A 99 9.43 2.61 8.29
N SER A 100 10.30 3.29 9.05
CA SER A 100 10.41 3.10 10.49
C SER A 100 9.13 3.52 11.22
N ALA A 101 8.57 4.69 10.88
CA ALA A 101 7.32 5.17 11.48
C ALA A 101 6.15 4.22 11.17
N ALA A 102 6.06 3.73 9.94
CA ALA A 102 5.04 2.77 9.54
C ALA A 102 5.20 1.41 10.24
N SER A 103 6.43 0.96 10.51
CA SER A 103 6.68 -0.24 11.30
C SER A 103 6.18 -0.08 12.74
N THR A 104 6.45 1.07 13.37
CA THR A 104 5.93 1.37 14.72
C THR A 104 4.40 1.43 14.71
N GLU A 105 3.80 2.07 13.70
CA GLU A 105 2.35 2.16 13.58
C GLU A 105 1.72 0.77 13.39
N ALA A 106 2.32 -0.11 12.57
CA ALA A 106 1.86 -1.49 12.40
C ALA A 106 1.82 -2.28 13.73
N GLU A 107 2.83 -2.09 14.59
CA GLU A 107 2.86 -2.69 15.93
C GLU A 107 1.77 -2.11 16.85
N ILE A 108 1.51 -0.79 16.77
CA ILE A 108 0.50 -0.11 17.59
C ILE A 108 -0.91 -0.48 17.14
N SER A 109 -1.21 -0.43 15.84
CA SER A 109 -2.52 -0.78 15.28
C SER A 109 -2.91 -2.21 15.63
N PHE A 110 -1.92 -3.12 15.69
CA PHE A 110 -2.09 -4.49 16.18
C PHE A 110 -2.51 -4.55 17.66
N SER A 111 -1.90 -3.73 18.53
CA SER A 111 -2.23 -3.72 19.97
C SER A 111 -3.64 -3.21 20.28
N ARG A 112 -4.23 -2.42 19.38
CA ARG A 112 -5.53 -1.76 19.55
C ARG A 112 -6.72 -2.60 19.10
N ASP A 113 -6.52 -3.58 18.23
CA ASP A 113 -7.59 -4.46 17.75
C ASP A 113 -7.71 -5.71 18.64
N SER A 114 -8.35 -5.53 19.81
CA SER A 114 -8.61 -6.60 20.79
C SER A 114 -9.66 -7.62 20.33
N SER A 115 -10.17 -7.54 19.09
CA SER A 115 -11.33 -8.33 18.64
C SER A 115 -10.98 -9.69 18.03
N LYS A 116 -9.73 -9.89 17.58
CA LYS A 116 -9.28 -11.19 17.07
C LYS A 116 -8.28 -11.81 18.04
N LEU A 117 -8.64 -12.99 18.57
CA LEU A 117 -7.76 -13.95 19.26
C LEU A 117 -6.56 -14.42 18.39
N ALA A 118 -6.31 -13.80 17.24
CA ALA A 118 -5.24 -14.13 16.32
C ALA A 118 -4.00 -13.30 16.69
N ARG A 119 -3.09 -13.89 17.47
CA ARG A 119 -1.70 -13.44 17.71
C ARG A 119 -0.88 -13.38 16.40
N ARG A 120 -1.33 -12.64 15.38
CA ARG A 120 -0.70 -12.59 14.07
C ARG A 120 0.08 -11.30 13.93
N PRO A 121 1.42 -11.35 13.79
CA PRO A 121 2.25 -10.15 13.81
C PRO A 121 2.00 -9.31 12.55
N MET A 122 1.27 -8.21 12.71
CA MET A 122 1.13 -7.18 11.68
C MET A 122 2.48 -6.52 11.43
N ARG A 123 2.83 -6.35 10.16
CA ARG A 123 4.07 -5.69 9.73
C ARG A 123 3.86 -5.00 8.39
N VAL A 124 4.83 -4.19 7.99
CA VAL A 124 4.84 -3.64 6.63
C VAL A 124 5.17 -4.78 5.66
N VAL A 125 4.25 -5.06 4.73
CA VAL A 125 4.35 -6.19 3.77
C VAL A 125 4.41 -5.74 2.32
N GLY A 126 4.16 -4.46 2.05
CA GLY A 126 4.22 -3.93 0.69
C GLY A 126 4.05 -2.43 0.64
N TRP A 127 3.97 -1.93 -0.59
CA TRP A 127 3.74 -0.54 -0.90
C TRP A 127 2.81 -0.42 -2.10
N TYR A 128 2.17 0.73 -2.23
CA TYR A 128 1.38 1.05 -3.41
C TYR A 128 1.65 2.46 -3.90
N HIS A 129 1.44 2.67 -5.19
CA HIS A 129 1.37 4.01 -5.78
C HIS A 129 0.33 4.09 -6.90
N SER A 130 0.00 5.32 -7.30
CA SER A 130 -0.94 5.57 -8.39
C SER A 130 -0.23 5.97 -9.68
N HIS A 131 -0.89 5.65 -10.80
CA HIS A 131 -0.48 5.94 -12.17
C HIS A 131 -1.63 6.70 -12.86
N PRO A 132 -1.73 8.03 -12.68
CA PRO A 132 -2.79 8.81 -13.31
C PRO A 132 -2.55 8.92 -14.82
N HIS A 133 -3.57 8.65 -15.63
CA HIS A 133 -3.53 8.72 -17.10
C HIS A 133 -2.45 7.88 -17.79
N ILE A 134 -1.81 6.95 -17.07
CA ILE A 134 -0.78 6.05 -17.61
C ILE A 134 -1.12 4.60 -17.30
N THR A 135 -0.47 3.67 -18.00
CA THR A 135 -0.76 2.24 -17.86
C THR A 135 -0.43 1.71 -16.47
N VAL A 136 -1.13 0.65 -16.05
CA VAL A 136 -0.91 -0.02 -14.76
C VAL A 136 0.45 -0.76 -14.65
N TRP A 137 1.17 -0.90 -15.76
CA TRP A 137 2.44 -1.62 -15.79
C TRP A 137 3.56 -0.86 -15.07
N PRO A 138 4.38 -1.54 -14.25
CA PRO A 138 5.48 -0.90 -13.54
C PRO A 138 6.56 -0.40 -14.52
N SER A 139 7.05 0.81 -14.28
CA SER A 139 8.19 1.38 -14.98
C SER A 139 9.51 0.69 -14.58
N HIS A 140 10.61 0.99 -15.28
CA HIS A 140 11.92 0.49 -14.88
C HIS A 140 12.37 1.02 -13.51
N VAL A 141 11.90 2.22 -13.12
CA VAL A 141 12.19 2.78 -11.79
C VAL A 141 11.43 1.99 -10.73
N ASP A 142 10.15 1.69 -10.96
CA ASP A 142 9.33 0.89 -10.03
C ASP A 142 9.92 -0.49 -9.79
N VAL A 143 10.37 -1.18 -10.84
CA VAL A 143 10.99 -2.51 -10.73
C VAL A 143 12.30 -2.45 -9.94
N ARG A 144 13.09 -1.38 -10.11
CA ARG A 144 14.34 -1.19 -9.36
C ARG A 144 14.08 -0.86 -7.89
N THR A 145 13.12 0.02 -7.61
CA THR A 145 12.70 0.37 -6.25
C THR A 145 12.14 -0.86 -5.53
N GLN A 146 11.31 -1.64 -6.21
CA GLN A 146 10.79 -2.91 -5.70
C GLN A 146 11.92 -3.90 -5.38
N ALA A 147 12.96 -4.00 -6.24
CA ALA A 147 14.13 -4.83 -5.97
C ALA A 147 14.90 -4.38 -4.73
N MET A 148 15.02 -3.07 -4.52
CA MET A 148 15.65 -2.52 -3.32
C MET A 148 14.88 -2.90 -2.05
N TYR A 149 13.55 -2.75 -2.03
CA TYR A 149 12.76 -3.18 -0.87
C TYR A 149 12.81 -4.68 -0.65
N GLN A 150 12.86 -5.48 -1.73
CA GLN A 150 13.07 -6.92 -1.63
C GLN A 150 14.43 -7.32 -1.07
N MET A 151 15.45 -6.44 -1.07
CA MET A 151 16.69 -6.72 -0.34
C MET A 151 16.46 -6.73 1.17
N MET A 152 15.55 -5.89 1.66
CA MET A 152 15.18 -5.84 3.08
C MET A 152 14.22 -6.97 3.45
N ASP A 153 13.22 -7.22 2.62
CA ASP A 153 12.23 -8.28 2.85
C ASP A 153 11.80 -8.97 1.56
N GLN A 154 12.09 -10.26 1.44
CA GLN A 154 11.74 -11.06 0.26
C GLN A 154 10.23 -11.24 0.08
N GLY A 155 9.43 -11.05 1.13
CA GLY A 155 7.97 -11.08 1.07
C GLY A 155 7.33 -9.77 0.63
N PHE A 156 8.12 -8.72 0.38
CA PHE A 156 7.61 -7.39 0.06
C PHE A 156 7.00 -7.34 -1.35
N VAL A 157 5.81 -6.78 -1.48
CA VAL A 157 5.07 -6.68 -2.75
C VAL A 157 4.77 -5.24 -3.14
N GLY A 158 4.75 -4.96 -4.44
CA GLY A 158 4.35 -3.67 -5.00
C GLY A 158 2.95 -3.73 -5.62
N LEU A 159 2.16 -2.68 -5.41
CA LEU A 159 0.81 -2.51 -5.98
C LEU A 159 0.77 -1.22 -6.79
N ILE A 160 0.11 -1.25 -7.94
CA ILE A 160 -0.07 -0.05 -8.78
C ILE A 160 -1.54 0.12 -9.10
N PHE A 161 -2.05 1.34 -8.90
CA PHE A 161 -3.40 1.74 -9.27
C PHE A 161 -3.36 2.72 -10.45
N SER A 162 -3.78 2.30 -11.62
CA SER A 162 -3.96 3.16 -12.78
C SER A 162 -5.36 3.76 -12.78
N CYS A 163 -5.40 5.08 -12.72
CA CYS A 163 -6.63 5.87 -12.54
C CYS A 163 -6.79 6.88 -13.68
N PHE A 164 -8.01 7.40 -13.84
CA PHE A 164 -8.34 8.41 -14.84
C PHE A 164 -8.05 7.97 -16.29
N ILE A 165 -8.23 6.69 -16.58
CA ILE A 165 -8.14 6.16 -17.95
C ILE A 165 -9.49 6.31 -18.61
N GLU A 166 -9.59 7.18 -19.61
CA GLU A 166 -10.81 7.38 -20.38
C GLU A 166 -10.52 7.11 -21.86
N ASP A 167 -11.34 6.25 -22.46
CA ASP A 167 -11.35 6.09 -23.91
C ASP A 167 -12.29 7.14 -24.52
N LYS A 168 -11.72 8.11 -25.24
CA LYS A 168 -12.45 9.23 -25.85
C LYS A 168 -13.52 8.78 -26.84
N ASN A 169 -13.37 7.61 -27.46
CA ASN A 169 -14.30 7.12 -28.46
C ASN A 169 -15.54 6.47 -27.81
N THR A 170 -15.33 5.73 -26.72
CA THR A 170 -16.41 5.00 -26.04
C THR A 170 -16.96 5.75 -24.81
N LYS A 171 -16.28 6.81 -24.36
CA LYS A 171 -16.56 7.53 -23.09
C LYS A 171 -16.59 6.60 -21.87
N THR A 172 -15.83 5.51 -21.93
CA THR A 172 -15.74 4.56 -20.81
C THR A 172 -14.53 4.89 -19.95
N GLY A 173 -14.77 5.21 -18.68
CA GLY A 173 -13.73 5.30 -17.65
C GLY A 173 -13.28 3.91 -17.20
N ARG A 174 -11.99 3.73 -16.97
CA ARG A 174 -11.39 2.48 -16.48
C ARG A 174 -10.45 2.78 -15.31
N ILE A 175 -10.49 1.89 -14.33
CA ILE A 175 -9.54 1.83 -13.23
C ILE A 175 -8.93 0.43 -13.28
N LEU A 176 -7.60 0.36 -13.28
CA LEU A 176 -6.85 -0.88 -13.36
C LEU A 176 -5.93 -0.97 -12.15
N TYR A 177 -5.73 -2.16 -11.62
CA TYR A 177 -4.76 -2.39 -10.56
C TYR A 177 -3.96 -3.65 -10.84
N THR A 178 -2.72 -3.68 -10.37
CA THR A 178 -1.83 -4.84 -10.51
C THR A 178 -0.97 -5.02 -9.27
N CYS A 179 -0.45 -6.23 -9.09
CA CYS A 179 0.53 -6.56 -8.06
C CYS A 179 1.76 -7.21 -8.70
N PHE A 180 2.94 -6.83 -8.22
CA PHE A 180 4.20 -7.32 -8.77
C PHE A 180 5.30 -7.46 -7.72
N GLN A 181 6.27 -8.31 -8.06
CA GLN A 181 7.60 -8.36 -7.47
C GLN A 181 8.65 -8.14 -8.55
N SER A 182 9.90 -8.05 -8.13
CA SER A 182 11.06 -8.02 -8.99
C SER A 182 11.89 -9.28 -8.80
N VAL A 183 12.45 -9.78 -9.90
CA VAL A 183 13.39 -10.90 -9.92
C VAL A 183 14.66 -10.47 -10.64
N GLN A 184 15.79 -11.02 -10.22
CA GLN A 184 17.05 -10.77 -10.91
C GLN A 184 17.02 -11.50 -12.26
N ALA A 185 17.23 -10.76 -13.36
CA ALA A 185 17.31 -11.36 -14.69
C ALA A 185 18.42 -12.41 -14.71
N GLN A 186 18.15 -13.59 -15.27
CA GLN A 186 19.20 -14.59 -15.45
C GLN A 186 20.27 -14.01 -16.37
N LYS A 187 21.55 -14.23 -16.02
CA LYS A 187 22.68 -13.87 -16.88
C LYS A 187 22.49 -14.53 -18.24
N SER A 188 22.12 -13.78 -19.27
CA SER A 188 22.59 -14.15 -20.60
C SER A 188 24.11 -13.99 -20.56
N SER A 189 24.86 -15.05 -20.86
CA SER A 189 26.32 -14.94 -21.02
C SER A 189 26.73 -14.14 -22.26
N GLU A 190 25.80 -13.42 -22.88
CA GLU A 190 25.97 -12.69 -24.11
C GLU A 190 25.38 -11.29 -23.92
N LEU A 191 26.27 -10.34 -23.64
CA LEU A 191 26.25 -8.91 -23.94
C LEU A 191 27.10 -8.14 -22.90
N LEU A 192 28.40 -8.44 -22.86
CA LEU A 192 29.40 -7.44 -22.51
C LEU A 192 29.53 -6.46 -23.69
N GLN A 193 28.46 -5.72 -23.99
CA GLN A 193 28.61 -4.53 -24.81
C GLN A 193 28.99 -3.41 -23.87
N VAL A 194 30.30 -3.15 -23.83
CA VAL A 194 30.88 -1.94 -23.27
C VAL A 194 30.21 -0.76 -23.94
N CYS A 195 29.22 -0.14 -23.29
CA CYS A 195 28.76 1.20 -23.65
C CYS A 195 29.94 2.13 -23.42
N ARG A 196 30.71 2.41 -24.49
CA ARG A 196 31.61 3.55 -24.56
C ARG A 196 30.75 4.81 -24.51
N ILE A 197 30.54 5.34 -23.32
CA ILE A 197 30.10 6.73 -23.16
C ILE A 197 31.32 7.59 -23.52
N PRO A 198 31.24 8.52 -24.49
CA PRO A 198 32.33 9.44 -24.76
C PRO A 198 32.35 10.48 -23.63
N PHE A 199 33.06 10.20 -22.55
CA PHE A 199 33.32 11.19 -21.52
C PHE A 199 34.58 11.99 -21.85
N PHE A 200 34.39 13.30 -21.91
CA PHE A 200 35.40 14.35 -21.88
C PHE A 200 36.55 14.04 -20.91
N PRO A 201 37.80 14.44 -21.21
CA PRO A 201 38.93 14.12 -20.39
C PRO A 201 39.04 15.16 -19.27
N LEU A 202 38.71 14.81 -18.04
CA LEU A 202 39.41 15.38 -16.89
C LEU A 202 39.22 14.51 -15.64
N CYS A 203 40.37 14.23 -15.02
CA CYS A 203 40.58 13.75 -13.65
C CYS A 203 40.63 12.23 -13.40
N CYS A 204 41.82 11.83 -12.97
CA CYS A 204 42.23 10.51 -12.52
C CYS A 204 41.64 10.18 -11.14
N PHE A 205 40.91 9.07 -11.02
CA PHE A 205 40.91 8.23 -9.82
C PHE A 205 40.46 6.82 -10.24
N LYS A 206 41.40 5.87 -10.29
CA LYS A 206 41.12 4.44 -10.54
C LYS A 206 40.46 3.85 -9.28
N VAL A 207 39.18 4.09 -9.10
CA VAL A 207 38.32 3.17 -8.36
C VAL A 207 37.73 2.24 -9.41
N ASN A 208 38.09 0.95 -9.35
CA ASN A 208 37.39 -0.09 -10.11
C ASN A 208 35.95 -0.21 -9.58
N CYS A 209 35.11 0.79 -9.86
CA CYS A 209 33.67 0.65 -9.77
C CYS A 209 33.23 -0.17 -10.98
N PHE A 210 33.29 -1.49 -10.85
CA PHE A 210 32.46 -2.37 -11.66
C PHE A 210 30.99 -2.03 -11.32
N TRP A 211 30.40 -1.11 -12.08
CA TRP A 211 28.96 -0.90 -12.09
C TRP A 211 28.33 -2.13 -12.75
N TYR A 212 28.17 -3.20 -11.97
CA TYR A 212 27.27 -4.28 -12.34
C TYR A 212 25.87 -3.67 -12.40
N TYR A 213 25.41 -3.35 -13.60
CA TYR A 213 23.99 -3.10 -13.85
C TYR A 213 23.25 -4.43 -13.64
N PHE A 214 22.89 -4.71 -12.39
CA PHE A 214 21.92 -5.75 -12.09
C PHE A 214 20.62 -5.38 -12.81
N ARG A 215 20.28 -6.13 -13.87
CA ARG A 215 18.96 -6.01 -14.51
C ARG A 215 17.96 -6.78 -13.67
N TYR A 216 16.91 -6.07 -13.25
CA TYR A 216 15.75 -6.64 -12.58
C TYR A 216 14.58 -6.67 -13.57
N GLU A 217 13.84 -7.77 -13.54
CA GLU A 217 12.63 -7.98 -14.32
C GLU A 217 11.42 -8.05 -13.40
N ARG A 218 10.26 -7.64 -13.92
CA ARG A 218 9.00 -7.72 -13.17
C ARG A 218 8.45 -9.14 -13.22
N ILE A 219 7.91 -9.60 -12.11
CA ILE A 219 7.06 -10.80 -12.03
C ILE A 219 5.69 -10.38 -11.51
N GLU A 220 4.63 -10.80 -12.20
CA GLU A 220 3.25 -10.54 -11.78
C GLU A 220 2.85 -11.48 -10.66
N ILE A 221 2.18 -10.96 -9.64
CA ILE A 221 1.65 -11.76 -8.54
C ILE A 221 0.12 -11.69 -8.59
N PRO A 222 -0.58 -12.84 -8.56
CA PRO A 222 -2.03 -12.87 -8.46
C PRO A 222 -2.52 -12.09 -7.24
N ILE A 223 -3.46 -11.17 -7.45
CA ILE A 223 -4.11 -10.40 -6.38
C ILE A 223 -5.59 -10.75 -6.32
N HIS A 224 -6.08 -11.04 -5.12
CA HIS A 224 -7.49 -11.29 -4.84
C HIS A 224 -7.99 -10.28 -3.83
N VAL A 225 -9.08 -9.60 -4.16
CA VAL A 225 -9.78 -8.72 -3.21
C VAL A 225 -10.69 -9.58 -2.35
N VAL A 226 -10.40 -9.64 -1.05
CA VAL A 226 -11.19 -10.41 -0.09
C VAL A 226 -12.36 -9.54 0.38
N PRO A 227 -13.62 -9.98 0.18
CA PRO A 227 -14.77 -9.21 0.62
C PRO A 227 -14.78 -9.06 2.14
N HIS A 228 -15.14 -7.88 2.61
CA HIS A 228 -15.29 -7.57 4.03
C HIS A 228 -16.59 -6.75 4.20
N GLU A 229 -17.45 -7.16 5.12
CA GLU A 229 -18.83 -6.65 5.19
C GLU A 229 -18.94 -5.26 5.84
N THR A 230 -18.02 -4.95 6.75
CA THR A 230 -17.98 -3.68 7.50
C THR A 230 -16.66 -2.97 7.24
N ILE A 231 -16.54 -1.66 7.47
CA ILE A 231 -15.22 -1.01 7.38
C ILE A 231 -14.54 -1.12 8.75
N GLY A 232 -13.40 -1.79 8.78
CA GLY A 232 -12.55 -1.88 9.97
C GLY A 232 -12.09 -0.49 10.45
N LYS A 233 -12.00 -0.33 11.77
CA LYS A 233 -11.60 0.93 12.41
C LYS A 233 -10.26 1.47 11.89
N VAL A 234 -9.27 0.60 11.71
CA VAL A 234 -7.92 0.98 11.24
C VAL A 234 -7.97 1.57 9.82
N CYS A 235 -8.78 0.97 8.93
CA CYS A 235 -8.96 1.47 7.57
C CYS A 235 -9.73 2.80 7.56
N LEU A 236 -10.74 2.95 8.43
CA LEU A 236 -11.47 4.21 8.57
C LEU A 236 -10.57 5.34 9.09
N GLU A 237 -9.77 5.08 10.13
CA GLU A 237 -8.79 6.04 10.67
C GLU A 237 -7.77 6.45 9.60
N SER A 238 -7.35 5.49 8.76
CA SER A 238 -6.43 5.74 7.64
C SER A 238 -7.08 6.57 6.53
N ALA A 239 -8.36 6.36 6.23
CA ALA A 239 -9.11 7.14 5.24
C ALA A 239 -9.25 8.62 5.64
N VAL A 240 -9.50 8.89 6.92
CA VAL A 240 -9.67 10.27 7.44
C VAL A 240 -8.34 10.99 7.70
N GLU A 241 -7.20 10.31 7.50
CA GLU A 241 -5.88 10.90 7.66
C GLU A 241 -5.46 11.71 6.41
N LEU A 242 -5.99 11.38 5.23
CA LEU A 242 -5.64 12.06 3.98
C LEU A 242 -5.85 13.60 4.03
N PRO A 243 -7.01 14.13 4.45
CA PRO A 243 -7.18 15.59 4.56
C PRO A 243 -6.18 16.25 5.52
N LYS A 244 -5.81 15.56 6.61
CA LYS A 244 -4.83 16.07 7.58
C LYS A 244 -3.43 16.13 6.96
N ILE A 245 -3.03 15.09 6.22
CA ILE A 245 -1.75 15.04 5.51
C ILE A 245 -1.65 16.19 4.50
N LEU A 246 -2.69 16.39 3.68
CA LEU A 246 -2.72 17.45 2.67
C LEU A 246 -2.68 18.86 3.29
N CYS A 247 -3.40 19.05 4.40
CA CYS A 247 -3.39 20.32 5.12
C CYS A 247 -2.03 20.60 5.77
N GLN A 248 -1.42 19.59 6.39
CA GLN A 248 -0.07 19.69 6.96
C GLN A 248 0.96 20.00 5.88
N GLU A 249 0.78 19.46 4.67
CA GLU A 249 1.67 19.73 3.55
C GLU A 249 1.69 21.20 3.13
N GLU A 250 0.51 21.79 2.95
CA GLU A 250 0.36 23.22 2.65
C GLU A 250 0.87 24.09 3.80
N GLN A 251 0.59 23.71 5.05
CA GLN A 251 1.08 24.44 6.22
C GLN A 251 2.60 24.46 6.30
N ASP A 252 3.26 23.34 6.06
CA ASP A 252 4.73 23.28 6.09
C ASP A 252 5.36 24.08 4.94
N ALA A 253 4.75 24.05 3.76
CA ALA A 253 5.18 24.89 2.63
C ALA A 253 5.04 26.38 2.97
N TYR A 254 3.90 26.77 3.54
CA TYR A 254 3.64 28.14 3.95
C TYR A 254 4.60 28.59 5.07
N ARG A 255 4.82 27.76 6.10
CA ARG A 255 5.77 28.06 7.19
C ARG A 255 7.20 28.27 6.68
N ARG A 256 7.66 27.46 5.73
CA ARG A 256 9.00 27.64 5.12
C ARG A 256 9.15 29.01 4.47
N ILE A 257 8.15 29.43 3.69
CA ILE A 257 8.17 30.75 3.04
C ILE A 257 8.02 31.87 4.06
N HIS A 258 7.15 31.69 5.06
CA HIS A 258 6.91 32.68 6.11
C HIS A 258 8.14 32.91 6.99
N SER A 259 9.03 31.91 7.10
CA SER A 259 10.29 32.05 7.85
C SER A 259 11.28 33.03 7.20
N LEU A 260 11.08 33.38 5.92
CA LEU A 260 11.90 34.37 5.22
C LEU A 260 11.52 35.79 5.69
N THR A 261 12.35 36.34 6.57
CA THR A 261 12.12 37.64 7.22
C THR A 261 12.16 38.84 6.27
N HIS A 262 12.87 38.70 5.14
CA HIS A 262 13.11 39.76 4.16
C HIS A 262 11.95 39.99 3.17
N LEU A 263 10.88 39.19 3.23
CA LEU A 263 9.75 39.33 2.34
C LEU A 263 8.95 40.61 2.66
N ASP A 264 8.58 41.34 1.63
CA ASP A 264 7.72 42.53 1.74
C ASP A 264 6.28 42.14 2.15
N SER A 265 5.55 43.10 2.69
CA SER A 265 4.19 42.89 3.20
C SER A 265 3.20 42.47 2.11
N VAL A 266 3.37 42.94 0.87
CA VAL A 266 2.48 42.58 -0.25
C VAL A 266 2.70 41.11 -0.63
N THR A 267 3.95 40.66 -0.70
CA THR A 267 4.27 39.24 -0.91
C THR A 267 3.73 38.36 0.21
N LYS A 268 3.80 38.81 1.48
CA LYS A 268 3.19 38.06 2.61
C LYS A 268 1.67 37.92 2.46
N ILE A 269 0.97 38.99 2.07
CA ILE A 269 -0.48 38.96 1.81
C ILE A 269 -0.80 38.04 0.62
N HIS A 270 -0.02 38.10 -0.45
CA HIS A 270 -0.18 37.22 -1.61
C HIS A 270 -0.03 35.75 -1.21
N ASN A 271 1.05 35.40 -0.51
CA ASN A 271 1.30 34.04 -0.04
C ASN A 271 0.19 33.55 0.90
N GLY A 272 -0.30 34.42 1.80
CA GLY A 272 -1.44 34.11 2.67
C GLY A 272 -2.72 33.84 1.88
N SER A 273 -2.97 34.61 0.82
CA SER A 273 -4.13 34.44 -0.05
C SER A 273 -4.06 33.12 -0.84
N VAL A 274 -2.88 32.75 -1.34
CA VAL A 274 -2.63 31.47 -2.02
C VAL A 274 -2.84 30.30 -1.05
N PHE A 275 -2.30 30.40 0.17
CA PHE A 275 -2.50 29.39 1.21
C PHE A 275 -3.98 29.17 1.53
N THR A 276 -4.73 30.24 1.78
CA THR A 276 -6.19 30.15 2.03
C THR A 276 -6.92 29.53 0.84
N LYS A 277 -6.58 29.93 -0.39
CA LYS A 277 -7.17 29.36 -1.62
C LYS A 277 -6.92 27.85 -1.70
N ASN A 278 -5.71 27.40 -1.43
CA ASN A 278 -5.35 25.97 -1.49
C ASN A 278 -6.11 25.17 -0.42
N LEU A 279 -6.17 25.66 0.82
CA LEU A 279 -6.93 24.99 1.88
C LEU A 279 -8.43 24.92 1.58
N CYS A 280 -9.03 26.00 1.08
CA CYS A 280 -10.44 26.00 0.67
C CYS A 280 -10.69 24.99 -0.46
N SER A 281 -9.76 24.89 -1.42
CA SER A 281 -9.85 23.90 -2.50
C SER A 281 -9.77 22.47 -1.98
N GLN A 282 -8.86 22.17 -1.05
CA GLN A 282 -8.74 20.84 -0.43
C GLN A 282 -9.99 20.49 0.38
N MET A 283 -10.53 21.45 1.14
CA MET A 283 -11.73 21.24 1.93
C MET A 283 -12.94 20.94 1.04
N SER A 284 -13.10 21.64 -0.08
CA SER A 284 -14.20 21.42 -1.01
C SER A 284 -14.05 20.13 -1.83
N ALA A 285 -12.83 19.73 -2.18
CA ALA A 285 -12.59 18.58 -3.07
C ALA A 285 -12.41 17.25 -2.31
N ILE A 286 -11.90 17.28 -1.08
CA ILE A 286 -11.56 16.08 -0.30
C ILE A 286 -12.43 15.99 0.95
N SER A 287 -12.33 16.97 1.86
CA SER A 287 -12.99 16.88 3.17
C SER A 287 -14.52 16.89 3.08
N GLY A 288 -15.10 17.71 2.21
CA GLY A 288 -16.54 17.80 2.00
C GLY A 288 -17.15 16.49 1.50
N PRO A 289 -16.68 15.95 0.35
CA PRO A 289 -17.14 14.66 -0.15
C PRO A 289 -16.91 13.50 0.83
N LEU A 290 -15.78 13.51 1.55
CA LEU A 290 -15.49 12.49 2.58
C LEU A 290 -16.51 12.56 3.72
N LEU A 291 -16.82 13.75 4.23
CA LEU A 291 -17.79 13.92 5.31
C LEU A 291 -19.19 13.47 4.87
N GLN A 292 -19.62 13.88 3.67
CA GLN A 292 -20.90 13.46 3.10
C GLN A 292 -20.98 11.93 3.01
N TRP A 293 -19.94 11.28 2.47
CA TRP A 293 -19.89 9.82 2.38
C TRP A 293 -19.96 9.13 3.75
N LEU A 294 -19.32 9.69 4.78
CA LEU A 294 -19.38 9.16 6.15
C LEU A 294 -20.78 9.27 6.74
N GLU A 295 -21.46 10.40 6.54
CA GLU A 295 -22.83 10.63 7.00
C GLU A 295 -23.81 9.69 6.28
N ASP A 296 -23.71 9.58 4.96
CA ASP A 296 -24.55 8.67 4.15
C ASP A 296 -24.34 7.21 4.58
N ARG A 297 -23.09 6.81 4.81
CA ARG A 297 -22.75 5.46 5.28
C ARG A 297 -23.29 5.19 6.68
N LEU A 298 -23.24 6.18 7.57
CA LEU A 298 -23.82 6.05 8.91
C LEU A 298 -25.32 5.81 8.82
N GLU A 299 -26.03 6.51 7.94
CA GLU A 299 -27.46 6.33 7.76
C GLU A 299 -27.79 4.96 7.15
N GLN A 300 -27.04 4.52 6.14
CA GLN A 300 -27.15 3.16 5.60
C GLN A 300 -26.93 2.09 6.67
N ASN A 301 -25.94 2.27 7.55
CA ASN A 301 -25.67 1.32 8.63
C ASN A 301 -26.82 1.28 9.65
N LYS A 302 -27.42 2.43 10.00
CA LYS A 302 -28.60 2.46 10.89
C LYS A 302 -29.77 1.69 10.29
N GLN A 303 -30.06 1.92 9.01
CA GLN A 303 -31.11 1.20 8.28
C GLN A 303 -30.82 -0.30 8.26
N ARG A 304 -29.58 -0.69 7.94
CA ARG A 304 -29.16 -2.10 7.92
C ARG A 304 -29.28 -2.78 9.29
N VAL A 305 -28.97 -2.06 10.36
CA VAL A 305 -29.13 -2.57 11.74
C VAL A 305 -30.61 -2.84 12.05
N GLN A 306 -31.53 -1.97 11.63
CA GLN A 306 -32.96 -2.19 11.82
C GLN A 306 -33.46 -3.42 11.07
N GLU A 307 -33.05 -3.58 9.80
CA GLU A 307 -33.39 -4.76 8.99
C GLU A 307 -32.87 -6.06 9.62
N LEU A 308 -31.60 -6.07 10.03
CA LEU A 308 -30.99 -7.25 10.66
C LEU A 308 -31.64 -7.58 12.01
N GLN A 309 -32.10 -6.57 12.75
CA GLN A 309 -32.81 -6.79 14.01
C GLN A 309 -34.19 -7.42 13.77
N GLN A 310 -34.93 -6.99 12.74
CA GLN A 310 -36.21 -7.60 12.34
C GLN A 310 -36.01 -9.04 11.85
N GLU A 311 -35.01 -9.27 11.00
CA GLU A 311 -34.67 -10.60 10.49
C GLU A 311 -34.29 -11.54 11.65
N LYS A 312 -33.51 -11.05 12.61
CA LYS A 312 -33.18 -11.79 13.83
C LYS A 312 -34.41 -12.18 14.63
N GLU A 313 -35.37 -11.27 14.82
CA GLU A 313 -36.60 -11.54 15.56
C GLU A 313 -37.45 -12.61 14.86
N GLN A 314 -37.63 -12.51 13.54
CA GLN A 314 -38.34 -13.51 12.73
C GLN A 314 -37.70 -14.90 12.84
N LEU A 315 -36.37 -14.99 12.69
CA LEU A 315 -35.66 -16.25 12.78
C LEU A 315 -35.73 -16.88 14.18
N LEU A 316 -35.79 -16.07 15.24
CA LEU A 316 -35.97 -16.55 16.61
C LEU A 316 -37.38 -17.11 16.84
N GLU A 317 -38.41 -16.48 16.26
CA GLU A 317 -39.78 -16.98 16.31
C GLU A 317 -39.93 -18.31 15.54
N GLU A 318 -39.33 -18.41 14.34
CA GLU A 318 -39.32 -19.65 13.56
C GLU A 318 -38.59 -20.78 14.30
N LEU A 319 -37.45 -20.47 14.92
CA LEU A 319 -36.70 -21.46 15.71
C LEU A 319 -37.51 -21.95 16.92
N ALA A 320 -38.19 -21.04 17.62
CA ALA A 320 -39.05 -21.39 18.76
C ALA A 320 -40.29 -22.20 18.35
N ALA A 321 -40.76 -22.08 17.10
CA ALA A 321 -41.86 -22.88 16.57
C ALA A 321 -41.44 -24.31 16.17
N LEU A 322 -40.13 -24.59 16.06
CA LEU A 322 -39.58 -25.91 15.73
C LEU A 322 -39.23 -26.75 16.98
N GLU A 323 -39.19 -26.14 18.16
CA GLU A 323 -39.00 -26.79 19.47
C GLU A 323 -40.34 -27.20 20.12
#